data_AF-X1SXW8-F1
#
_entry.id   AF-X1SXW8-F1
#
_cell.length_a   1.000
_cell.length_b   1.000
_cell.length_c   1.000
_cell.angle_alpha   90.00
_cell.angle_beta   90.00
_cell.angle_gamma   90.00
#
_symmetry.space_group_name_H-M   'P 1'
#
loop_
_entity.id
_entity.type
_entity.pdbx_description
1 polymer ?
#
loop_
_entity_poly.entity_id
_entity_poly.type
_entity_poly.pdbx_seq_one_letter_code
_entity_poly.pdbx_strand_id
1 'polypeptide(L)'
;MIGLETKLEKLIREIREEPFRILSNNCFHKSFQFKRKCRELGITARVVICLGLNRAKWFGHWVTIPVPHAWGEVEGKRIELGQPPGTPGLWETVGENVKPVIAIWI
;
A
#
# COMPACT_ATOMS: atom_id res chain seq x y z
N MET A 1 24.59 8.79 -1.87
CA MET A 1 23.11 8.78 -1.79
C MET A 1 22.43 8.09 -2.97
N ILE A 2 23.00 8.09 -4.19
CA ILE A 2 22.38 7.51 -5.41
C ILE A 2 22.03 6.00 -5.27
N GLY A 3 22.83 5.22 -4.54
CA GLY A 3 22.61 3.76 -4.41
C GLY A 3 21.49 3.34 -3.44
N LEU A 4 20.98 4.22 -2.58
CA LEU A 4 19.91 3.89 -1.64
C LEU A 4 18.53 4.04 -2.30
N GLU A 5 18.34 5.11 -3.07
CA GLU A 5 17.12 5.34 -3.87
C GLU A 5 16.89 4.19 -4.85
N THR A 6 17.94 3.74 -5.55
CA THR A 6 17.81 2.59 -6.48
C THR A 6 17.46 1.29 -5.76
N LYS A 7 17.97 1.08 -4.54
CA LYS A 7 17.61 -0.11 -3.73
C LYS A 7 16.17 -0.03 -3.24
N LEU A 8 15.71 1.15 -2.83
CA LEU A 8 14.34 1.37 -2.38
C LEU A 8 13.34 1.20 -3.53
N GLU A 9 13.62 1.77 -4.71
CA GLU A 9 12.79 1.60 -5.90
C GLU A 9 12.70 0.15 -6.33
N LYS A 10 13.84 -0.56 -6.33
CA LYS A 10 13.87 -2.00 -6.64
C LYS A 10 13.02 -2.79 -5.64
N LEU A 11 13.16 -2.51 -4.35
CA LEU A 11 12.36 -3.12 -3.29
C LEU A 11 10.86 -2.87 -3.47
N ILE A 12 10.47 -1.63 -3.77
CA ILE A 12 9.07 -1.27 -4.02
C ILE A 12 8.52 -2.05 -5.21
N ARG A 13 9.29 -2.14 -6.30
CA ARG A 13 8.89 -2.86 -7.50
C ARG A 13 8.69 -4.36 -7.22
N GLU A 14 9.66 -4.99 -6.55
CA GLU A 14 9.59 -6.40 -6.16
C GLU A 14 8.32 -6.70 -5.36
N ILE A 15 8.01 -5.89 -4.34
CA ILE A 15 6.81 -6.09 -3.50
C ILE A 15 5.51 -5.86 -4.29
N ARG A 16 5.48 -4.89 -5.21
CA ARG A 16 4.31 -4.64 -6.07
C ARG A 16 4.04 -5.79 -7.04
N GLU A 17 5.10 -6.39 -7.59
CA GLU A 17 5.01 -7.53 -8.50
C GLU A 17 4.53 -8.81 -7.79
N GLU A 18 4.65 -8.91 -6.46
CA GLU A 18 4.11 -10.06 -5.73
C GLU A 18 2.58 -10.17 -5.93
N PRO A 19 2.03 -11.37 -6.18
CA PRO A 19 0.62 -11.53 -6.50
C PRO A 19 -0.26 -11.18 -5.31
N PHE A 20 -1.19 -10.24 -5.51
CA PHE A 20 -2.11 -9.82 -4.46
C PHE A 20 -3.09 -10.96 -4.10
N ARG A 21 -3.12 -11.36 -2.84
CA ARG A 21 -4.05 -12.36 -2.30
C ARG A 21 -4.80 -11.76 -1.13
N ILE A 22 -6.13 -11.71 -1.20
CA ILE A 22 -7.00 -11.03 -0.22
C ILE A 22 -6.70 -11.48 1.23
N LEU A 23 -6.50 -12.78 1.44
CA LEU A 23 -6.32 -13.39 2.76
C LEU A 23 -4.86 -13.58 3.21
N SER A 24 -3.87 -13.40 2.33
CA SER A 24 -2.48 -13.77 2.64
C SER A 24 -1.40 -12.86 2.05
N ASN A 25 -1.70 -12.10 1.00
CA ASN A 25 -0.77 -11.15 0.39
C ASN A 25 -1.50 -9.87 -0.03
N ASN A 26 -2.08 -9.19 0.97
CA ASN A 26 -2.84 -7.96 0.77
C ASN A 26 -1.99 -6.72 1.12
N CYS A 27 -2.61 -5.53 1.10
CA CYS A 27 -1.93 -4.26 1.38
C CYS A 27 -1.27 -4.21 2.77
N PHE A 28 -1.83 -4.90 3.78
CA PHE A 28 -1.25 -4.99 5.12
C PHE A 28 0.04 -5.80 5.10
N HIS A 29 -0.01 -7.02 4.58
CA HIS A 29 1.12 -7.94 4.52
C HIS A 29 2.30 -7.30 3.78
N LYS A 30 2.03 -6.72 2.61
CA LYS A 30 3.05 -6.03 1.80
C LYS A 30 3.64 -4.82 2.51
N SER A 31 2.84 -4.03 3.23
CA SER A 31 3.34 -2.88 3.99
C SER A 31 4.23 -3.30 5.17
N PHE A 32 3.86 -4.35 5.91
CA PHE A 32 4.71 -4.89 6.97
C PHE A 32 6.00 -5.53 6.44
N GLN A 33 5.91 -6.28 5.33
CA GLN A 33 7.07 -6.84 4.64
C GLN A 33 8.02 -5.73 4.18
N PHE A 34 7.49 -4.64 3.62
CA PHE A 34 8.25 -3.46 3.24
C PHE A 34 8.98 -2.84 4.43
N LYS A 35 8.28 -2.57 5.55
CA LYS A 35 8.91 -2.04 6.75
C LYS A 35 10.05 -2.93 7.24
N ARG A 36 9.87 -4.25 7.22
CA ARG A 36 10.92 -5.21 7.60
C ARG A 36 12.13 -5.12 6.68
N LYS A 37 11.92 -5.15 5.35
CA LYS A 37 13.00 -5.06 4.36
C LYS A 37 13.70 -3.69 4.38
N CYS A 38 12.97 -2.59 4.61
CA CYS A 38 13.56 -1.27 4.83
C CYS A 38 14.49 -1.26 6.05
N ARG A 39 14.07 -1.87 7.17
CA ARG A 39 14.90 -1.98 8.37
C ARG A 39 16.19 -2.76 8.11
N GLU A 40 16.13 -3.84 7.34
CA GLU A 40 17.32 -4.61 6.92
C GLU A 40 18.30 -3.78 6.07
N LEU A 41 17.79 -2.79 5.33
CA LEU A 41 18.58 -1.85 4.53
C LEU A 41 19.02 -0.60 5.31
N GLY A 42 18.72 -0.50 6.62
CA GLY A 42 19.01 0.68 7.44
C GLY A 42 18.11 1.89 7.13
N ILE A 43 16.98 1.68 6.45
CA ILE A 43 16.01 2.72 6.08
C ILE A 43 14.90 2.76 7.13
N THR A 44 14.70 3.93 7.74
CA THR A 44 13.58 4.14 8.66
C THR A 44 12.28 4.22 7.88
N ALA A 45 11.43 3.20 8.06
CA ALA A 45 10.09 3.13 7.49
C ALA A 45 9.04 2.90 8.58
N ARG A 46 7.85 3.46 8.39
CA ARG A 46 6.66 3.19 9.22
C ARG A 46 5.55 2.62 8.37
N VAL A 47 4.67 1.82 8.97
CA VAL A 47 3.43 1.38 8.32
C VAL A 47 2.31 2.28 8.82
N VAL A 48 1.49 2.77 7.90
CA VAL A 48 0.24 3.42 8.25
C VAL A 48 -0.87 2.45 7.95
N ILE A 49 -1.68 2.16 8.95
CA ILE A 49 -2.93 1.41 8.81
C ILE A 49 -4.07 2.40 8.94
N CYS A 50 -5.02 2.36 8.01
CA CYS A 50 -6.20 3.21 8.07
C CYS A 50 -7.49 2.45 7.76
N LEU A 51 -8.58 2.99 8.28
CA LEU A 51 -9.89 2.84 7.65
C LEU A 51 -10.11 4.08 6.79
N GLY A 52 -10.17 3.89 5.48
CA GLY A 52 -10.31 4.99 4.53
C GLY A 52 -11.53 4.80 3.63
N LEU A 53 -11.90 5.87 2.92
CA LEU A 53 -12.96 5.81 1.93
C LEU A 53 -12.37 5.59 0.55
N ASN A 54 -12.91 4.62 -0.18
CA ASN A 54 -12.57 4.41 -1.58
C ASN A 54 -13.82 4.33 -2.45
N ARG A 55 -13.69 4.71 -3.72
CA ARG A 55 -14.73 4.47 -4.72
C ARG A 55 -14.60 3.04 -5.23
N ALA A 56 -15.71 2.32 -5.18
CA ALA A 56 -15.85 0.98 -5.73
C ALA A 56 -17.08 0.95 -6.64
N LYS A 57 -17.08 0.04 -7.61
CA LYS A 57 -18.24 -0.22 -8.45
C LYS A 57 -19.02 -1.38 -7.85
N TRP A 58 -20.26 -1.12 -7.44
CA TRP A 58 -21.15 -2.13 -6.88
C TRP A 58 -22.45 -2.17 -7.70
N PHE A 59 -22.75 -3.33 -8.29
CA PHE A 59 -23.90 -3.52 -9.19
C PHE A 59 -24.03 -2.46 -10.31
N GLY A 60 -22.91 -2.01 -10.87
CA GLY A 60 -22.91 -0.99 -11.93
C GLY A 60 -22.94 0.45 -11.44
N HIS A 61 -23.15 0.68 -10.15
CA HIS A 61 -23.17 2.00 -9.53
C HIS A 61 -21.85 2.31 -8.81
N TRP A 62 -21.41 3.56 -8.88
CA TRP A 62 -20.27 4.04 -8.11
C TRP A 62 -20.71 4.35 -6.68
N VAL A 63 -20.14 3.62 -5.73
CA VAL A 63 -20.40 3.82 -4.30
C VAL A 63 -19.10 4.13 -3.58
N THR A 64 -19.18 4.98 -2.56
CA THR A 64 -18.06 5.23 -1.66
C THR A 64 -18.22 4.34 -0.44
N ILE A 65 -17.23 3.49 -0.21
CA ILE A 65 -17.26 2.48 0.84
C ILE A 65 -16.06 2.64 1.76
N PRO A 66 -16.22 2.36 3.06
CA PRO A 66 -15.10 2.23 3.97
C PRO A 66 -14.31 0.96 3.63
N VAL A 67 -13.00 1.10 3.44
CA VAL A 67 -12.08 -0.01 3.19
C VAL A 67 -10.88 0.06 4.13
N PRO A 68 -10.48 -1.07 4.73
CA PRO A 68 -9.23 -1.15 5.44
C PRO A 68 -8.08 -1.06 4.43
N HIS A 69 -7.11 -0.19 4.69
CA HIS A 69 -5.95 0.01 3.82
C HIS A 69 -4.67 0.22 4.62
N ALA A 70 -3.54 -0.16 4.04
CA ALA A 70 -2.24 0.08 4.63
C ALA A 70 -1.21 0.48 3.56
N TRP A 71 -0.30 1.37 3.94
CA TRP A 71 0.84 1.77 3.12
C TRP A 71 2.11 1.92 3.95
N GLY A 72 3.27 1.94 3.27
CA GLY A 72 4.54 2.26 3.90
C GLY A 72 4.86 3.74 3.79
N GLU A 73 5.53 4.32 4.78
CA GLU A 73 6.08 5.67 4.69
C GLU A 73 7.57 5.68 4.97
N VAL A 74 8.31 6.36 4.10
CA VAL A 74 9.74 6.61 4.23
C VAL A 74 9.93 8.12 4.11
N GLU A 75 10.61 8.73 5.10
CA GLU A 75 10.86 10.19 5.11
C GLU A 75 9.57 11.03 4.93
N GLY A 76 8.45 10.56 5.48
CA GLY A 76 7.14 11.22 5.37
C GLY A 76 6.45 11.07 4.00
N LYS A 77 7.05 10.35 3.04
CA LYS A 77 6.44 10.07 1.74
C LYS A 77 5.66 8.77 1.77
N ARG A 78 4.41 8.79 1.29
CA ARG A 78 3.53 7.63 1.14
C ARG A 78 3.97 6.73 -0.02
N ILE A 79 4.16 5.46 0.28
CA ILE A 79 4.56 4.41 -0.65
C ILE A 79 3.46 3.35 -0.72
N GLU A 80 2.71 3.36 -1.82
CA GLU A 80 1.67 2.37 -2.10
C GLU A 80 2.27 1.04 -2.58
N LEU A 81 1.93 -0.04 -1.90
CA LEU A 81 2.53 -1.37 -2.12
C LEU A 81 1.51 -2.44 -2.50
N GLY A 82 0.21 -2.13 -2.44
CA GLY A 82 -0.87 -3.11 -2.65
C GLY A 82 -0.82 -3.75 -4.05
N GLN A 83 -1.35 -3.03 -5.04
CA GLN A 83 -1.33 -3.45 -6.44
C GLN A 83 -0.54 -2.45 -7.30
N PRO A 84 -0.05 -2.87 -8.48
CA PRO A 84 0.49 -1.95 -9.45
C PRO A 84 -0.52 -0.84 -9.78
N PRO A 85 -0.05 0.39 -10.03
CA PRO A 85 -0.92 1.49 -10.44
C PRO A 85 -1.84 1.11 -11.60
N GLY A 86 -3.10 1.53 -11.54
CA GLY A 86 -4.11 1.20 -12.57
C GLY A 86 -4.66 -0.23 -12.56
N THR A 87 -4.23 -1.09 -11.64
CA THR A 87 -4.83 -2.43 -11.49
C THR A 87 -6.11 -2.33 -10.66
N PRO A 88 -7.26 -2.83 -11.15
CA PRO A 88 -8.47 -2.87 -10.36
C PRO A 88 -8.31 -3.85 -9.19
N GLY A 89 -8.46 -3.33 -7.98
CA GLY A 89 -8.53 -4.14 -6.77
C GLY A 89 -9.83 -4.93 -6.66
N LEU A 90 -10.02 -5.60 -5.53
CA LEU A 90 -11.32 -6.18 -5.18
C LEU A 90 -12.40 -5.09 -5.29
N TRP A 91 -13.43 -5.34 -6.09
CA TRP A 91 -14.53 -4.40 -6.40
C TRP A 91 -14.14 -3.20 -7.28
N GLU A 92 -13.15 -3.39 -8.17
CA GLU A 92 -12.65 -2.37 -9.10
C GLU A 92 -12.14 -1.11 -8.40
N THR A 93 -11.72 -1.23 -7.14
CA THR A 93 -11.17 -0.11 -6.38
C THR A 93 -9.86 0.35 -7.00
N VAL A 94 -9.74 1.65 -7.26
CA VAL A 94 -8.46 2.28 -7.60
C VAL A 94 -7.76 2.62 -6.29
N GLY A 95 -6.79 1.80 -5.87
CA GLY A 95 -6.16 1.88 -4.55
C GLY A 95 -5.34 3.15 -4.27
N GLU A 96 -5.05 3.94 -5.30
CA GLU A 96 -4.12 5.07 -5.23
C GLU A 96 -4.65 6.27 -4.43
N ASN A 97 -5.95 6.34 -4.14
CA ASN A 97 -6.58 7.53 -3.55
C ASN A 97 -7.42 7.26 -2.29
N VAL A 98 -7.08 6.21 -1.53
CA VAL A 98 -7.74 5.98 -0.23
C VAL A 98 -7.44 7.18 0.69
N LYS A 99 -8.50 7.93 1.01
CA LYS A 99 -8.45 9.03 1.98
C LYS A 99 -8.60 8.43 3.38
N PRO A 100 -7.59 8.54 4.26
CA PRO A 100 -7.70 8.01 5.61
C PRO A 100 -8.74 8.81 6.40
N VAL A 101 -9.68 8.11 7.03
CA VAL A 101 -10.63 8.70 7.99
C VAL A 101 -10.09 8.54 9.41
N ILE A 102 -9.51 7.36 9.69
CA ILE A 102 -8.79 7.06 10.94
C ILE A 102 -7.50 6.35 10.54
N ALA A 103 -6.35 6.77 11.10
CA ALA A 103 -5.05 6.20 10.80
C ALA A 103 -4.23 5.94 12.08
N ILE A 104 -3.44 4.88 12.06
CA ILE A 104 -2.49 4.49 13.11
C ILE A 104 -1.12 4.27 12.45
N TRP A 105 -0.08 4.85 13.05
CA TRP A 105 1.31 4.67 12.63
C TRP A 105 1.97 3.61 13.48
N ILE A 106 2.57 2.61 12.84
CA ILE A 106 3.23 1.48 13.50
C ILE A 106 4.66 1.37 13.02
#